data_AF-A0A969R6B6-F1
#
_entry.id   AF-A0A969R6B6-F1
#
_cell.length_a   1.000
_cell.length_b   1.000
_cell.length_c   1.000
_cell.angle_alpha   90.00
_cell.angle_beta   90.00
_cell.angle_gamma   90.00
#
_symmetry.space_group_name_H-M   'P 1'
#
loop_
_entity.id
_entity.type
_entity.pdbx_description
1 polymer ?
#
loop_
_entity_poly.entity_id
_entity_poly.type
_entity_poly.pdbx_seq_one_letter_code
_entity_poly.pdbx_strand_id
1 'polypeptide(L)' 'MASQAFYRWRIVDHFSLTAGGFIITNPDHDSSNRPLYIGTLRSTFSF' A
#
# COMPACT_ATOMS: atom_id res chain seq x y z
N MET A 1 14.90 6.03 4.45
CA MET A 1 14.02 5.33 5.41
C MET A 1 12.72 5.00 4.69
N ALA A 2 12.39 3.72 4.52
CA ALA A 2 11.11 3.31 3.94
C ALA A 2 10.29 2.61 5.05
N SER A 3 9.26 3.28 5.54
CA SER A 3 8.28 2.70 6.47
C SER A 3 7.14 2.08 5.66
N GLN A 4 6.90 0.77 5.81
CA GLN A 4 5.76 0.08 5.21
C GLN A 4 4.88 -0.47 6.33
N ALA A 5 3.61 -0.04 6.36
CA ALA A 5 2.62 -0.52 7.31
C ALA A 5 1.67 -1.48 6.60
N PHE A 6 1.51 -2.68 7.16
CA PHE A 6 0.59 -3.70 6.65
C PHE A 6 -0.34 -4.11 7.79
N TYR A 7 -1.65 -3.85 7.63
CA TYR A 7 -2.68 -4.28 8.57
C TYR A 7 -3.68 -5.19 7.86
N ARG A 8 -3.90 -6.40 8.39
CA ARG A 8 -4.81 -7.41 7.84
C ARG A 8 -6.04 -7.53 8.74
N TRP A 9 -7.21 -7.14 8.21
CA TRP A 9 -8.50 -7.39 8.85
C TRP A 9 -8.99 -8.79 8.40
N ARG A 10 -9.19 -9.71 9.36
CA ARG A 10 -9.81 -11.02 9.12
C ARG A 10 -11.29 -10.91 9.46
N ILE A 11 -12.11 -10.54 8.48
CA ILE A 11 -13.55 -10.29 8.68
C ILE A 11 -14.35 -11.60 8.54
N VAL A 12 -13.81 -12.62 7.85
CA VAL A 12 -14.45 -13.94 7.67
C VAL A 12 -13.35 -14.98 7.35
N ASP A 13 -13.49 -16.27 7.71
CA ASP A 13 -12.45 -17.30 7.45
C ASP A 13 -12.08 -17.45 5.96
N HIS A 14 -12.99 -17.04 5.07
CA HIS A 14 -12.89 -17.13 3.62
C HIS A 14 -12.60 -15.80 2.93
N PHE A 15 -12.44 -14.70 3.68
CA PHE A 15 -12.23 -13.38 3.13
C PHE A 15 -11.09 -12.65 3.85
N SER A 16 -10.12 -12.19 3.07
CA SER A 16 -9.05 -11.36 3.60
C SER A 16 -8.88 -10.07 2.82
N LEU A 17 -8.68 -8.99 3.56
CA LEU A 17 -8.38 -7.67 3.03
C LEU A 17 -6.97 -7.28 3.45
N THR A 18 -6.15 -6.87 2.49
CA THR A 18 -4.79 -6.38 2.73
C THR A 18 -4.68 -4.98 2.18
N ALA A 19 -4.45 -4.00 3.06
CA ALA A 19 -4.11 -2.65 2.67
C ALA A 19 -2.58 -2.51 2.56
N GLY A 20 -2.13 -1.76 1.55
CA GLY A 20 -0.74 -1.40 1.35
C GLY A 20 -0.63 0.04 0.87
N GLY A 21 0.57 0.61 0.98
CA GLY A 21 0.85 1.93 0.44
C GLY A 21 2.34 2.14 0.28
N PHE A 22 2.72 2.93 -0.71
CA PHE A 22 4.10 3.32 -0.95
C PHE A 22 4.16 4.78 -1.42
N ILE A 23 5.22 5.45 -0.99
CA ILE A 23 5.51 6.84 -1.32
C ILE A 23 6.72 6.83 -2.24
N ILE A 24 6.58 7.46 -3.40
CA ILE A 24 7.69 7.68 -4.32
C ILE A 24 8.19 9.11 -4.07
N THR A 25 9.26 9.22 -3.30
CA THR A 25 10.00 10.47 -3.08
C THR A 25 11.12 10.54 -4.12
N ASN A 26 11.06 11.50 -5.05
CA ASN A 26 12.12 11.80 -6.01
C ASN A 26 12.42 10.72 -7.08
N PRO A 27 11.63 10.64 -8.16
CA PRO A 27 11.93 9.72 -9.25
C PRO A 27 13.10 10.14 -10.16
N ASP A 28 13.62 11.38 -10.10
CA ASP A 28 14.53 11.88 -11.16
C ASP A 28 15.58 12.93 -10.75
N HIS A 29 16.00 13.00 -9.47
CA HIS A 29 17.01 13.96 -8.98
C HIS A 29 16.71 15.46 -9.26
N ASP A 30 15.44 15.80 -9.49
CA ASP A 30 14.92 17.17 -9.53
C ASP A 30 14.12 17.45 -8.25
N SER A 31 14.49 18.50 -7.52
CA SER A 31 13.83 18.95 -6.28
C SER A 31 12.43 19.54 -6.51
N SER A 32 12.01 19.75 -7.75
CA SER A 32 10.69 20.28 -8.10
C SER A 32 9.57 19.22 -8.13
N ASN A 33 9.90 17.93 -8.10
CA ASN A 33 8.87 16.89 -8.23
C ASN A 33 8.18 16.61 -6.89
N ARG A 34 6.85 16.83 -6.88
CA ARG A 34 6.01 16.57 -5.71
C ARG A 34 5.99 15.07 -5.38
N PRO A 35 6.03 14.66 -4.09
CA PRO A 35 5.94 13.26 -3.69
C PRO A 35 4.65 12.61 -4.23
N LEU A 36 4.79 11.41 -4.80
CA LEU A 36 3.65 10.62 -5.26
C LEU A 36 3.25 9.61 -4.19
N TYR A 37 1.99 9.65 -3.78
CA TYR A 37 1.41 8.71 -2.81
C TYR A 37 0.55 7.69 -3.53
N ILE A 38 0.84 6.41 -3.33
CA ILE A 38 0.08 5.31 -3.92
C ILE A 38 -0.45 4.43 -2.80
N GLY A 39 -1.78 4.29 -2.74
CA GLY A 39 -2.46 3.35 -1.86
C GLY A 39 -2.96 2.14 -2.65
N THR A 40 -2.92 0.96 -2.03
CA THR A 40 -3.42 -0.28 -2.62
C THR A 40 -4.33 -1.02 -1.64
N LEU A 41 -5.37 -1.65 -2.18
CA LEU A 41 -6.26 -2.55 -1.45
C LEU A 41 -6.36 -3.86 -2.22
N ARG A 42 -6.07 -4.98 -1.56
CA ARG A 42 -6.22 -6.32 -2.12
C ARG A 42 -7.23 -7.12 -1.31
N SER A 43 -8.29 -7.53 -1.99
CA SER A 43 -9.30 -8.46 -1.47
C SER A 43 -9.01 -9.86 -2.00
N THR A 44 -9.07 -10.87 -1.12
CA THR A 44 -8.89 -12.27 -1.49
C THR A 44 -10.03 -13.09 -0.91
N PHE A 45 -10.68 -13.89 -1.77
CA PHE A 45 -11.74 -14.82 -1.44
C PHE A 45 -11.22 -16.25 -1.64
N SER A 46 -11.47 -17.13 -0.67
CA SER A 46 -11.08 -18.55 -0.73
C SER A 46 -12.33 -19.42 -0.69
N PHE A 47 -12.56 -20.17 -1.76
CA PHE A 47 -13.71 -21.06 -1.96
C PHE A 47 -13.32 -22.52 -1.75
#